data_AF-A0A314LDK7-F1
#
_entry.id   AF-A0A314LDK7-F1
#
_cell.length_a   1.000
_cell.length_b   1.000
_cell.length_c   1.000
_cell.angle_alpha   90.00
_cell.angle_beta   90.00
_cell.angle_gamma   90.00
#
_symmetry.space_group_name_H-M   'P 1'
#
loop_
_entity.id
_entity.type
_entity.pdbx_description
1 polymer ?
#
loop_
_entity_poly.entity_id
_entity_poly.type
_entity_poly.pdbx_seq_one_letter_code
_entity_poly.pdbx_strand_id
1 'polypeptide(L)'
;MDRSSKKGSKFACCFPVILDRSMKSSFKLSKSSSDKLNKSKSSICSPTSLSMKKKDQENNHLVVCFGELLIDFVPTVSGVSLAEAPGFKKAPGGAPANVAVGIARLGGSSAFIGKVGADEFGYMLSDILKQNHVDNSGMRFDTHARTALAFVTLRADGEREFMFFRNPSADMLLTEAELDKDLIQKARIFHYGSISLIAEPCRSAHLAAMEIAKKAGCILSYDPNLRLPLWPSADAARKGILSIWDQADVIKVLKFYIKS
;
A
#
# COMPACT_ATOMS: atom_id res chain seq x y z
N MET A 1 33.80 30.74 8.70
CA MET A 1 33.16 30.95 7.39
C MET A 1 33.59 29.79 6.51
N ASP A 2 32.77 28.88 6.02
CA ASP A 2 31.34 28.58 6.15
C ASP A 2 31.22 27.07 5.88
N ARG A 3 30.47 26.35 6.73
CA ARG A 3 30.16 24.92 6.60
C ARG A 3 28.74 24.82 6.05
N SER A 4 28.58 24.84 4.73
CA SER A 4 27.26 24.69 4.10
C SER A 4 26.97 23.23 3.73
N SER A 5 26.36 22.53 4.70
CA SER A 5 25.20 21.64 4.54
C SER A 5 25.02 20.89 3.21
N LYS A 6 25.51 19.64 3.15
CA LYS A 6 24.96 18.59 2.26
C LYS A 6 23.54 18.22 2.71
N LYS A 7 22.51 18.91 2.21
CA LYS A 7 21.13 18.42 2.26
C LYS A 7 20.90 17.51 1.06
N GLY A 8 20.95 16.20 1.29
CA GLY A 8 20.51 15.22 0.30
C GLY A 8 19.03 15.43 0.00
N SER A 9 18.68 15.59 -1.27
CA SER A 9 17.29 15.60 -1.73
C SER A 9 16.69 14.22 -1.44
N LYS A 10 15.86 14.11 -0.41
CA LYS A 10 15.04 12.91 -0.18
C LYS A 10 14.00 12.85 -1.31
N PHE A 11 14.26 12.06 -2.34
CA PHE A 11 13.21 11.55 -3.20
C PHE A 11 12.22 10.79 -2.30
N ALA A 12 10.93 11.12 -2.40
CA ALA A 12 9.86 10.39 -1.73
C ALA A 12 9.62 9.04 -2.42
N CYS A 13 10.67 8.21 -2.50
CA CYS A 13 10.61 6.85 -2.95
C CYS A 13 10.62 5.97 -1.69
N CYS A 14 9.43 5.50 -1.29
CA CYS A 14 9.26 4.56 -0.18
C CYS A 14 9.57 3.15 -0.73
N PHE A 15 10.45 2.29 -0.20
CA PHE A 15 11.12 2.18 1.09
C PHE A 15 12.59 1.76 0.87
N PRO A 16 13.56 2.39 1.58
CA PRO A 16 13.81 1.99 2.97
C PRO A 16 14.14 3.17 3.92
N VAL A 17 13.54 3.13 5.12
CA VAL A 17 14.30 3.40 6.34
C VAL A 17 14.49 2.03 6.99
N ILE A 18 15.69 1.48 6.88
CA ILE A 18 16.12 0.36 7.73
C ILE A 18 16.25 0.98 9.12
N LEU A 19 15.35 0.61 10.04
CA LEU A 19 15.61 0.80 11.46
C LEU A 19 16.63 -0.26 11.84
N ASP A 20 17.92 0.07 11.70
CA ASP A 20 18.99 -0.76 12.23
C ASP A 20 18.86 -0.76 13.76
N ARG A 21 18.39 -1.88 14.31
CA ARG A 21 18.31 -2.13 15.75
C ARG A 21 19.59 -2.78 16.30
N SER A 22 20.69 -2.79 15.56
CA SER A 22 21.97 -3.33 16.00
C SER A 22 22.83 -2.32 16.76
N MET A 23 22.40 -1.92 17.95
CA MET A 23 23.32 -1.59 19.07
C MET A 23 22.60 -1.80 20.40
N LYS A 24 22.40 -3.07 20.76
CA LYS A 24 22.38 -3.49 22.17
C LYS A 24 23.29 -4.71 22.31
N SER A 25 24.59 -4.43 22.42
CA SER A 25 25.52 -5.38 22.98
C SER A 25 25.28 -5.49 24.49
N SER A 26 25.41 -6.72 24.98
CA SER A 26 25.68 -7.08 26.37
C SER A 26 24.46 -7.13 27.29
N PHE A 27 23.99 -8.34 27.61
CA PHE A 27 24.15 -8.91 28.96
C PHE A 27 23.85 -10.42 28.97
N LYS A 28 24.58 -11.12 29.84
CA LYS A 28 24.86 -12.56 29.91
C LYS A 28 23.64 -13.48 30.06
N LEU A 29 23.71 -14.66 29.43
CA LEU A 29 23.02 -15.88 29.87
C LEU A 29 23.95 -16.70 30.76
N SER A 30 23.46 -17.09 31.94
CA SER A 30 23.74 -18.40 32.53
C SER A 30 22.80 -18.66 33.71
N LYS A 31 21.96 -19.68 33.62
CA LYS A 31 21.65 -20.56 34.74
C LYS A 31 21.39 -21.97 34.24
N SER A 32 22.00 -22.91 34.94
CA SER A 32 22.03 -24.34 34.70
C SER A 32 21.00 -25.09 35.57
N SER A 33 20.61 -26.26 35.06
CA SER A 33 20.32 -27.51 35.79
C SER A 33 18.99 -27.74 36.51
N SER A 34 18.55 -29.01 36.37
CA SER A 34 17.64 -29.82 37.22
C SER A 34 16.14 -29.46 37.12
N ASP A 35 15.17 -30.37 36.98
CA ASP A 35 15.06 -31.74 37.50
C ASP A 35 14.04 -32.64 36.75
N LYS A 36 14.11 -33.91 37.11
CA LYS A 36 13.46 -35.13 36.58
C LYS A 36 11.95 -35.27 36.87
N LEU A 37 11.27 -35.91 35.89
CA LEU A 37 10.37 -37.09 35.98
C LEU A 37 9.19 -37.11 36.99
N ASN A 38 7.94 -37.24 36.51
CA ASN A 38 7.15 -38.47 36.70
C ASN A 38 5.78 -38.50 35.98
N LYS A 39 5.40 -39.73 35.59
CA LYS A 39 4.12 -40.17 35.04
C LYS A 39 3.05 -40.33 36.14
N SER A 40 1.77 -40.13 35.81
CA SER A 40 0.72 -41.15 36.04
C SER A 40 -0.64 -40.79 35.43
N LYS A 41 -1.31 -41.83 34.96
CA LYS A 41 -2.67 -41.92 34.39
C LYS A 41 -3.75 -41.52 35.40
N SER A 42 -4.91 -41.04 34.93
CA SER A 42 -6.18 -41.81 34.89
C SER A 42 -7.43 -40.92 34.84
N SER A 43 -8.54 -41.58 34.44
CA SER A 43 -9.95 -41.29 34.71
C SER A 43 -10.70 -40.26 33.87
N ILE A 44 -11.45 -40.83 32.93
CA ILE A 44 -12.82 -40.50 32.50
C ILE A 44 -13.60 -39.67 33.54
N CYS A 45 -14.11 -38.52 33.10
CA CYS A 45 -15.48 -38.09 33.41
C CYS A 45 -15.88 -36.97 32.43
N SER A 46 -16.90 -37.22 31.62
CA SER A 46 -17.64 -36.17 30.91
C SER A 46 -18.65 -35.53 31.86
N PRO A 47 -18.67 -34.20 31.95
CA PRO A 47 -19.91 -33.49 32.17
C PRO A 47 -20.17 -32.55 30.99
N THR A 48 -21.35 -32.71 30.42
CA THR A 48 -22.01 -31.73 29.58
C THR A 48 -22.04 -30.39 30.32
N SER A 49 -21.27 -29.40 29.85
CA SER A 49 -21.44 -28.00 30.27
C SER A 49 -21.57 -27.14 29.02
N LEU A 50 -22.78 -26.64 28.80
CA LEU A 50 -22.99 -25.41 28.04
C LEU A 50 -22.10 -24.30 28.60
N SER A 51 -21.73 -23.37 27.71
CA SER A 51 -20.97 -22.13 27.95
C SER A 51 -19.47 -22.27 27.76
N MET A 52 -18.97 -21.83 26.61
CA MET A 52 -18.46 -20.46 26.48
C MET A 52 -18.38 -20.10 25.00
N LYS A 53 -19.32 -19.27 24.52
CA LYS A 53 -19.02 -18.40 23.39
C LYS A 53 -17.97 -17.39 23.87
N LYS A 54 -16.69 -17.75 23.81
CA LYS A 54 -15.68 -16.75 23.53
C LYS A 54 -15.81 -16.41 22.05
N LYS A 55 -16.71 -15.46 21.74
CA LYS A 55 -16.37 -14.53 20.67
C LYS A 55 -15.20 -13.75 21.24
N ASP A 56 -13.99 -14.25 21.01
CA ASP A 56 -12.86 -13.36 20.93
C ASP A 56 -13.25 -12.43 19.76
N GLN A 57 -13.83 -11.28 20.10
CA GLN A 57 -13.75 -10.11 19.24
C GLN A 57 -12.27 -9.75 19.24
N GLU A 58 -11.49 -10.50 18.47
CA GLU A 58 -10.22 -10.04 17.97
C GLU A 58 -10.58 -8.75 17.26
N ASN A 59 -10.30 -7.61 17.91
CA ASN A 59 -10.60 -6.30 17.36
C ASN A 59 -9.82 -6.21 16.05
N ASN A 60 -10.49 -6.52 14.95
CA ASN A 60 -9.84 -6.58 13.65
C ASN A 60 -9.56 -5.16 13.21
N HIS A 61 -8.38 -4.64 13.56
CA HIS A 61 -7.89 -3.32 13.20
C HIS A 61 -7.34 -3.27 11.77
N LEU A 62 -7.82 -4.15 10.89
CA LEU A 62 -7.34 -4.28 9.52
C LEU A 62 -7.63 -3.00 8.73
N VAL A 63 -6.59 -2.47 8.09
CA VAL A 63 -6.72 -1.42 7.07
C VAL A 63 -6.52 -2.04 5.69
N VAL A 64 -7.53 -1.99 4.86
CA VAL A 64 -7.43 -2.44 3.46
C VAL A 64 -7.11 -1.23 2.59
N CYS A 65 -5.98 -1.27 1.89
CA CYS A 65 -5.58 -0.24 0.93
C CYS A 65 -5.86 -0.71 -0.50
N PHE A 66 -6.57 0.11 -1.27
CA PHE A 66 -7.02 -0.20 -2.62
C PHE A 66 -6.41 0.76 -3.64
N GLY A 67 -5.85 0.21 -4.73
CA GLY A 67 -5.46 0.98 -5.91
C GLY A 67 -4.22 0.44 -6.60
N GLU A 68 -3.31 1.33 -6.97
CA GLU A 68 -2.15 1.00 -7.81
C GLU A 68 -0.91 0.54 -7.02
N LEU A 69 -0.17 -0.38 -7.63
CA LEU A 69 1.14 -0.86 -7.21
C LEU A 69 2.01 -0.99 -8.47
N LEU A 70 3.16 -0.32 -8.48
CA LEU A 70 3.93 -0.11 -9.70
C LEU A 70 5.43 -0.01 -9.40
N ILE A 71 6.26 0.10 -10.45
CA ILE A 71 7.70 0.36 -10.29
C ILE A 71 8.00 1.84 -10.55
N ASP A 72 8.60 2.50 -9.57
CA ASP A 72 9.23 3.79 -9.75
C ASP A 72 10.69 3.59 -10.21
N PHE A 73 11.06 4.23 -11.31
CA PHE A 73 12.43 4.38 -11.78
C PHE A 73 12.94 5.78 -11.40
N VAL A 74 13.81 5.82 -10.40
CA VAL A 74 14.43 7.04 -9.89
C VAL A 74 15.85 7.16 -10.46
N PRO A 75 16.26 8.34 -10.97
CA PRO A 75 17.57 8.50 -11.56
C PRO A 75 18.68 8.24 -10.52
N THR A 76 19.78 7.68 -10.99
CA THR A 76 20.98 7.41 -10.16
C THR A 76 21.73 8.69 -9.79
N VAL A 77 21.45 9.80 -10.48
CA VAL A 77 22.00 11.14 -10.22
C VAL A 77 20.84 12.13 -10.06
N SER A 78 20.99 13.09 -9.15
CA SER A 78 19.97 14.13 -8.90
C SER A 78 20.14 15.32 -9.85
N GLY A 79 19.06 16.08 -10.05
CA GLY A 79 19.12 17.39 -10.70
C GLY A 79 19.09 17.35 -12.24
N VAL A 80 18.89 16.18 -12.84
CA VAL A 80 18.90 15.96 -14.30
C VAL A 80 17.50 15.73 -14.84
N SER A 81 17.26 15.99 -16.12
CA SER A 81 16.03 15.57 -16.80
C SER A 81 15.95 14.06 -16.98
N LEU A 82 14.78 13.54 -17.39
CA LEU A 82 14.63 12.12 -17.72
C LEU A 82 15.55 11.68 -18.87
N ALA A 83 15.76 12.55 -19.86
CA ALA A 83 16.58 12.25 -21.04
C ALA A 83 18.09 12.26 -20.72
N GLU A 84 18.52 13.06 -19.75
CA GLU A 84 19.92 13.19 -19.35
C GLU A 84 20.34 12.18 -18.29
N ALA A 85 19.37 11.51 -17.64
CA ALA A 85 19.66 10.53 -16.59
C ALA A 85 20.48 9.35 -17.16
N PRO A 86 21.71 9.10 -16.64
CA PRO A 86 22.59 8.04 -17.15
C PRO A 86 22.13 6.63 -16.76
N GLY A 87 21.17 6.53 -15.84
CA GLY A 87 20.63 5.26 -15.39
C GLY A 87 19.61 5.46 -14.28
N PHE A 88 18.76 4.45 -14.08
CA PHE A 88 17.68 4.47 -13.11
C PHE A 88 17.78 3.28 -12.16
N LYS A 89 17.38 3.51 -10.91
CA LYS A 89 17.17 2.47 -9.92
C LYS A 89 15.68 2.21 -9.78
N LYS A 90 15.29 0.94 -9.90
CA LYS A 90 13.92 0.49 -9.63
C LYS A 90 13.62 0.55 -8.13
N ALA A 91 12.41 0.97 -7.79
CA ALA A 91 11.87 0.96 -6.44
C ALA A 91 10.37 0.60 -6.51
N PRO A 92 9.81 -0.06 -5.47
CA PRO A 92 8.37 -0.23 -5.38
C PRO A 92 7.69 1.14 -5.22
N GLY A 93 6.60 1.34 -5.94
CA GLY A 93 5.79 2.55 -5.94
C GLY A 93 4.30 2.25 -5.84
N GLY A 94 3.48 3.30 -5.85
CA GLY A 94 2.03 3.22 -5.66
C GLY A 94 1.62 3.76 -4.29
N ALA A 95 0.75 4.77 -4.28
CA ALA A 95 0.42 5.48 -3.05
C ALA A 95 -0.37 4.62 -2.06
N PRO A 96 -1.42 3.88 -2.46
CA PRO A 96 -2.15 3.00 -1.55
C PRO A 96 -1.26 1.87 -1.00
N ALA A 97 -0.39 1.29 -1.85
CA ALA A 97 0.56 0.27 -1.41
C ALA A 97 1.55 0.79 -0.36
N ASN A 98 2.05 2.02 -0.54
CA ASN A 98 2.92 2.67 0.44
C ASN A 98 2.23 2.91 1.78
N VAL A 99 0.92 3.21 1.78
CA VAL A 99 0.14 3.33 3.01
C VAL A 99 0.01 1.99 3.72
N ALA A 100 -0.29 0.91 3.00
CA ALA A 100 -0.35 -0.44 3.58
C ALA A 100 0.97 -0.82 4.26
N VAL A 101 2.10 -0.69 3.55
CA VAL A 101 3.42 -0.98 4.12
C VAL A 101 3.73 -0.07 5.31
N GLY A 102 3.36 1.22 5.25
CA GLY A 102 3.52 2.16 6.36
C GLY A 102 2.79 1.69 7.62
N ILE A 103 1.55 1.22 7.48
CA ILE A 103 0.73 0.70 8.57
C ILE A 103 1.37 -0.56 9.18
N ALA A 104 1.76 -1.52 8.34
CA ALA A 104 2.40 -2.75 8.80
C ALA A 104 3.72 -2.47 9.56
N ARG A 105 4.54 -1.54 9.05
CA ARG A 105 5.80 -1.15 9.72
C ARG A 105 5.59 -0.44 11.05
N LEU A 106 4.45 0.21 11.25
CA LEU A 106 4.05 0.83 12.52
C LEU A 106 3.43 -0.18 13.50
N GLY A 107 3.34 -1.46 13.13
CA GLY A 107 2.76 -2.53 13.95
C GLY A 107 1.25 -2.71 13.79
N GLY A 108 0.64 -2.04 12.81
CA GLY A 108 -0.77 -2.25 12.45
C GLY A 108 -0.97 -3.46 11.54
N SER A 109 -2.24 -3.85 11.36
CA SER A 109 -2.62 -4.86 10.37
C SER A 109 -3.10 -4.18 9.09
N SER A 110 -2.55 -4.58 7.95
CA SER A 110 -2.93 -4.02 6.66
C SER A 110 -2.99 -5.08 5.57
N ALA A 111 -3.90 -4.88 4.62
CA ALA A 111 -3.97 -5.64 3.39
C ALA A 111 -3.97 -4.73 2.16
N PHE A 112 -3.60 -5.28 1.01
CA PHE A 112 -3.59 -4.56 -0.25
C PHE A 112 -4.48 -5.26 -1.30
N ILE A 113 -5.33 -4.48 -1.95
CA ILE A 113 -6.15 -4.89 -3.11
C ILE A 113 -5.72 -4.06 -4.31
N GLY A 114 -5.33 -4.76 -5.38
CA GLY A 114 -4.86 -4.15 -6.61
C GLY A 114 -4.44 -5.20 -7.62
N LYS A 115 -4.03 -4.77 -8.81
CA LYS A 115 -3.66 -5.66 -9.91
C LYS A 115 -2.32 -5.26 -10.51
N VAL A 116 -1.43 -6.24 -10.69
CA VAL A 116 -0.10 -6.09 -11.33
C VAL A 116 0.02 -7.07 -12.48
N GLY A 117 1.04 -6.92 -13.33
CA GLY A 117 1.27 -7.89 -14.40
C GLY A 117 1.74 -9.23 -13.86
N ALA A 118 1.42 -10.33 -14.54
CA ALA A 118 2.05 -11.63 -14.35
C ALA A 118 3.47 -11.62 -14.93
N ASP A 119 4.31 -10.77 -14.37
CA ASP A 119 5.69 -10.49 -14.80
C ASP A 119 6.63 -10.34 -13.60
N GLU A 120 7.93 -10.32 -13.87
CA GLU A 120 8.97 -10.25 -12.83
C GLU A 120 8.81 -9.04 -11.89
N PHE A 121 8.28 -7.92 -12.40
CA PHE A 121 8.00 -6.76 -11.56
C PHE A 121 6.78 -6.98 -10.68
N GLY A 122 5.71 -7.57 -11.19
CA GLY A 122 4.53 -7.93 -10.41
C GLY A 122 4.83 -8.92 -9.29
N TYR A 123 5.60 -9.97 -9.58
CA TYR A 123 6.02 -10.95 -8.56
C TYR A 123 6.91 -10.29 -7.50
N MET A 124 7.88 -9.47 -7.91
CA MET A 124 8.71 -8.71 -6.98
C MET A 124 7.87 -7.81 -6.05
N LEU A 125 6.87 -7.12 -6.59
CA LEU A 125 6.01 -6.22 -5.82
C LEU A 125 5.14 -6.99 -4.82
N SER A 126 4.62 -8.15 -5.23
CA SER A 126 3.90 -9.06 -4.34
C SER A 126 4.78 -9.54 -3.17
N ASP A 127 6.02 -9.92 -3.46
CA ASP A 127 6.98 -10.36 -2.44
C ASP A 127 7.38 -9.22 -1.50
N ILE A 128 7.53 -7.99 -2.00
CA ILE A 128 7.79 -6.82 -1.17
C ILE A 128 6.65 -6.60 -0.16
N LEU A 129 5.39 -6.73 -0.56
CA LEU A 129 4.26 -6.63 0.38
C LEU A 129 4.34 -7.70 1.48
N LYS A 130 4.59 -8.96 1.09
CA LYS A 130 4.76 -10.08 2.04
C LYS A 130 5.91 -9.85 3.02
N GLN A 131 7.06 -9.41 2.52
CA GLN A 131 8.25 -9.11 3.34
C GLN A 131 7.99 -7.99 4.36
N ASN A 132 7.05 -7.09 4.07
CA ASN A 132 6.63 -6.03 4.97
C ASN A 132 5.41 -6.41 5.84
N HIS A 133 5.01 -7.68 5.86
CA HIS A 133 3.86 -8.18 6.62
C HIS A 133 2.52 -7.55 6.21
N VAL A 134 2.39 -7.15 4.94
CA VAL A 134 1.10 -6.75 4.35
C VAL A 134 0.41 -7.99 3.80
N ASP A 135 -0.86 -8.22 4.17
CA ASP A 135 -1.69 -9.25 3.55
C ASP A 135 -1.95 -8.89 2.08
N ASN A 136 -1.47 -9.73 1.17
CA ASN A 136 -1.58 -9.49 -0.27
C ASN A 136 -2.49 -10.51 -0.98
N SER A 137 -3.35 -11.21 -0.24
CA SER A 137 -4.38 -12.12 -0.79
C SER A 137 -5.35 -11.41 -1.74
N GLY A 138 -5.55 -10.10 -1.55
CA GLY A 138 -6.33 -9.22 -2.41
C GLY A 138 -5.67 -8.85 -3.74
N MET A 139 -4.42 -9.25 -3.99
CA MET A 139 -3.73 -8.96 -5.26
C MET A 139 -4.20 -9.86 -6.40
N ARG A 140 -4.20 -9.30 -7.61
CA ARG A 140 -4.45 -10.01 -8.86
C ARG A 140 -3.27 -9.84 -9.82
N PHE A 141 -3.09 -10.82 -10.70
CA PHE A 141 -2.03 -10.85 -11.70
C PHE A 141 -2.66 -10.90 -13.08
N ASP A 142 -2.28 -9.98 -13.96
CA ASP A 142 -2.79 -9.90 -15.33
C ASP A 142 -1.82 -10.55 -16.31
N THR A 143 -2.29 -11.48 -17.13
CA THR A 143 -1.46 -12.17 -18.14
C THR A 143 -1.35 -11.41 -19.47
N HIS A 144 -2.12 -10.34 -19.66
CA HIS A 144 -2.21 -9.57 -20.91
C HIS A 144 -1.55 -8.20 -20.80
N ALA A 145 -1.67 -7.52 -19.66
CA ALA A 145 -1.07 -6.22 -19.40
C ALA A 145 0.12 -6.31 -18.45
N ARG A 146 1.11 -5.45 -18.67
CA ARG A 146 2.32 -5.38 -17.83
C ARG A 146 2.09 -4.55 -16.57
N THR A 147 2.92 -4.78 -15.57
CA THR A 147 3.04 -3.91 -14.39
C THR A 147 3.38 -2.47 -14.82
N ALA A 148 2.68 -1.48 -14.27
CA ALA A 148 2.91 -0.08 -14.59
C ALA A 148 4.33 0.36 -14.17
N LEU A 149 4.91 1.28 -14.96
CA LEU A 149 6.21 1.89 -14.65
C LEU A 149 6.06 3.41 -14.60
N ALA A 150 6.78 4.05 -13.70
CA ALA A 150 6.85 5.50 -13.60
C ALA A 150 8.32 5.92 -13.54
N PHE A 151 8.75 6.74 -14.49
CA PHE A 151 10.05 7.41 -14.43
C PHE A 151 9.86 8.77 -13.78
N VAL A 152 10.62 9.05 -12.72
CA VAL A 152 10.46 10.25 -11.90
C VAL A 152 11.81 10.91 -11.69
N THR A 153 11.95 12.17 -12.08
CA THR A 153 13.12 12.98 -11.75
C THR A 153 12.73 14.30 -11.08
N LEU A 154 13.68 14.85 -10.34
CA LEU A 154 13.67 16.21 -9.82
C LEU A 154 14.85 16.93 -10.44
N ARG A 155 14.56 17.89 -11.32
CA ARG A 155 15.55 18.72 -11.99
C ARG A 155 16.19 19.70 -11.02
N ALA A 156 17.33 20.26 -11.41
CA ALA A 156 18.08 21.21 -10.58
C ALA A 156 17.29 22.49 -10.27
N ASP A 157 16.36 22.87 -11.14
CA ASP A 157 15.40 23.97 -10.95
C ASP A 157 14.26 23.65 -9.97
N GLY A 158 14.19 22.41 -9.48
CA GLY A 158 13.15 21.93 -8.57
C GLY A 158 11.89 21.42 -9.27
N GLU A 159 11.84 21.44 -10.60
CA GLU A 159 10.73 20.89 -11.37
C GLU A 159 10.74 19.36 -11.36
N ARG A 160 9.55 18.78 -11.22
CA ARG A 160 9.38 17.33 -11.26
C ARG A 160 8.93 16.90 -12.64
N GLU A 161 9.67 16.00 -13.26
CA GLU A 161 9.24 15.34 -14.50
C GLU A 161 8.76 13.93 -14.19
N PHE A 162 7.62 13.57 -14.80
CA PHE A 162 7.01 12.26 -14.68
C PHE A 162 6.76 11.70 -16.08
N MET A 163 7.17 10.46 -16.32
CA MET A 163 6.82 9.70 -17.52
C MET A 163 6.27 8.34 -17.12
N PHE A 164 4.99 8.10 -17.42
CA PHE A 164 4.28 6.89 -17.03
C PHE A 164 4.12 5.94 -18.22
N PHE A 165 4.52 4.68 -18.03
CA PHE A 165 4.18 3.57 -18.92
C PHE A 165 2.94 2.87 -18.36
N ARG A 166 1.78 3.42 -18.73
CA ARG A 166 0.46 3.06 -18.19
C ARG A 166 -0.63 3.11 -19.27
N ASN A 167 -0.51 2.30 -20.34
CA ASN A 167 -1.44 2.34 -21.49
C ASN A 167 -1.57 1.02 -22.31
N PRO A 168 -2.44 0.07 -21.91
CA PRO A 168 -2.92 -0.15 -20.55
C PRO A 168 -1.87 -0.93 -19.74
N SER A 169 -1.82 -0.65 -18.44
CA SER A 169 -1.11 -1.48 -17.46
C SER A 169 -2.12 -2.28 -16.63
N ALA A 170 -1.65 -3.32 -15.94
CA ALA A 170 -2.50 -4.25 -15.21
C ALA A 170 -3.39 -3.60 -14.14
N ASP A 171 -2.92 -2.55 -13.44
CA ASP A 171 -3.68 -1.85 -12.41
C ASP A 171 -4.92 -1.12 -12.98
N MET A 172 -4.90 -0.78 -14.28
CA MET A 172 -6.06 -0.20 -14.98
C MET A 172 -7.14 -1.23 -15.28
N LEU A 173 -6.81 -2.52 -15.25
CA LEU A 173 -7.65 -3.62 -15.71
C LEU A 173 -8.24 -4.45 -14.57
N LEU A 174 -8.18 -3.96 -13.33
CA LEU A 174 -8.90 -4.58 -12.22
C LEU A 174 -10.41 -4.41 -12.46
N THR A 175 -11.15 -5.50 -12.34
CA THR A 175 -12.61 -5.52 -12.52
C THR A 175 -13.34 -5.75 -11.20
N GLU A 176 -14.63 -5.43 -11.17
CA GLU A 176 -15.47 -5.70 -9.98
C GLU A 176 -15.52 -7.20 -9.62
N ALA A 177 -15.53 -8.08 -10.62
CA ALA A 177 -15.58 -9.53 -10.43
C ALA A 177 -14.33 -10.09 -9.73
N GLU A 178 -13.20 -9.38 -9.80
CA GLU A 178 -11.93 -9.79 -9.20
C GLU A 178 -11.77 -9.33 -7.74
N LEU A 179 -12.68 -8.48 -7.24
CA LEU A 179 -12.60 -7.93 -5.88
C LEU A 179 -12.76 -9.04 -4.84
N ASP A 180 -11.85 -9.04 -3.86
CA ASP A 180 -11.99 -9.86 -2.66
C ASP A 180 -12.97 -9.21 -1.68
N LYS A 181 -14.25 -9.58 -1.81
CA LYS A 181 -15.34 -8.97 -1.03
C LYS A 181 -15.20 -9.29 0.47
N ASP A 182 -14.76 -10.49 0.81
CA ASP A 182 -14.59 -10.93 2.19
C ASP A 182 -13.47 -10.14 2.88
N LEU A 183 -12.37 -9.87 2.18
CA LEU A 183 -11.28 -9.05 2.68
C LEU A 183 -11.73 -7.61 2.95
N ILE A 184 -12.50 -7.01 2.01
CA ILE A 184 -13.04 -5.65 2.18
C ILE A 184 -13.98 -5.60 3.39
N GLN A 185 -14.88 -6.58 3.54
CA GLN A 185 -15.85 -6.63 4.64
C GLN A 185 -15.22 -6.79 6.03
N LYS A 186 -14.02 -7.38 6.10
CA LYS A 186 -13.25 -7.51 7.34
C LYS A 186 -12.53 -6.22 7.73
N ALA A 187 -12.43 -5.23 6.84
CA ALA A 187 -11.69 -4.01 7.09
C ALA A 187 -12.36 -3.13 8.15
N ARG A 188 -11.55 -2.50 9.01
CA ARG A 188 -12.00 -1.38 9.85
C ARG A 188 -11.92 -0.05 9.11
N ILE A 189 -10.89 0.09 8.27
CA ILE A 189 -10.64 1.26 7.43
C ILE A 189 -10.40 0.77 6.01
N PHE A 190 -11.07 1.39 5.04
CA PHE A 190 -10.84 1.18 3.62
C PHE A 190 -10.19 2.45 3.05
N HIS A 191 -8.92 2.35 2.66
CA HIS A 191 -8.10 3.47 2.19
C HIS A 191 -7.88 3.40 0.68
N TYR A 192 -8.07 4.51 -0.03
CA TYR A 192 -7.94 4.56 -1.48
C TYR A 192 -7.47 5.94 -1.99
N GLY A 193 -6.93 5.94 -3.21
CA GLY A 193 -6.54 7.14 -3.94
C GLY A 193 -7.42 7.42 -5.16
N SER A 194 -7.10 8.47 -5.93
CA SER A 194 -7.90 8.85 -7.10
C SER A 194 -7.48 8.19 -8.42
N ILE A 195 -6.29 7.57 -8.50
CA ILE A 195 -5.73 7.06 -9.78
C ILE A 195 -6.59 5.94 -10.39
N SER A 196 -7.21 5.10 -9.56
CA SER A 196 -8.14 4.06 -10.00
C SER A 196 -9.47 4.60 -10.56
N LEU A 197 -9.77 5.90 -10.38
CA LEU A 197 -10.97 6.53 -10.96
C LEU A 197 -10.81 6.98 -12.41
N ILE A 198 -9.58 6.92 -12.94
CA ILE A 198 -9.23 7.53 -14.23
C ILE A 198 -9.87 6.82 -15.42
N ALA A 199 -9.89 5.49 -15.41
CA ALA A 199 -10.29 4.68 -16.55
C ALA A 199 -11.08 3.44 -16.14
N GLU A 200 -11.99 3.01 -17.02
CA GLU A 200 -12.61 1.70 -16.93
C GLU A 200 -11.64 0.58 -17.35
N PRO A 201 -11.77 -0.65 -16.82
CA PRO A 201 -12.79 -1.10 -15.86
C PRO A 201 -12.47 -0.80 -14.38
N CYS A 202 -11.27 -0.31 -14.06
CA CYS A 202 -10.84 -0.10 -12.68
C CYS A 202 -11.69 0.93 -11.92
N ARG A 203 -12.23 1.93 -12.62
CA ARG A 203 -13.17 2.89 -12.02
C ARG A 203 -14.43 2.18 -11.49
N SER A 204 -15.05 1.30 -12.26
CA SER A 204 -16.20 0.52 -11.78
C SER A 204 -15.82 -0.37 -10.59
N ALA A 205 -14.65 -1.02 -10.63
CA ALA A 205 -14.16 -1.81 -9.51
C ALA A 205 -13.93 -0.97 -8.24
N HIS A 206 -13.39 0.24 -8.37
CA HIS A 206 -13.19 1.17 -7.27
C HIS A 206 -14.51 1.53 -6.58
N LEU A 207 -15.52 1.93 -7.37
CA LEU A 207 -16.83 2.31 -6.84
C LEU A 207 -17.53 1.13 -6.15
N ALA A 208 -17.43 -0.08 -6.72
CA ALA A 208 -17.97 -1.29 -6.11
C ALA A 208 -17.25 -1.62 -4.79
N ALA A 209 -15.92 -1.51 -4.74
CA ALA A 209 -15.14 -1.75 -3.53
C ALA A 209 -15.48 -0.76 -2.41
N MET A 210 -15.63 0.54 -2.75
CA MET A 210 -16.10 1.57 -1.81
C MET A 210 -17.48 1.24 -1.26
N GLU A 211 -18.42 0.82 -2.10
CA GLU A 211 -19.78 0.50 -1.70
C GLU A 211 -19.84 -0.73 -0.77
N ILE A 212 -19.02 -1.75 -1.05
CA ILE A 212 -18.87 -2.92 -0.16
C ILE A 212 -18.33 -2.48 1.21
N ALA A 213 -17.28 -1.66 1.24
CA ALA A 213 -16.69 -1.15 2.47
C ALA A 213 -17.68 -0.30 3.28
N LYS A 214 -18.43 0.59 2.60
CA LYS A 214 -19.45 1.42 3.22
C LYS A 214 -20.55 0.57 3.87
N LYS A 215 -21.06 -0.43 3.17
CA LYS A 215 -22.06 -1.38 3.70
C LYS A 215 -21.55 -2.21 4.86
N ALA A 216 -20.25 -2.51 4.90
CA ALA A 216 -19.61 -3.21 6.01
C ALA A 216 -19.34 -2.30 7.24
N GLY A 217 -19.62 -1.00 7.14
CA GLY A 217 -19.38 -0.04 8.22
C GLY A 217 -17.91 0.34 8.39
N CYS A 218 -17.10 0.20 7.34
CA CYS A 218 -15.72 0.67 7.33
C CYS A 218 -15.67 2.21 7.35
N ILE A 219 -14.61 2.77 7.96
CA ILE A 219 -14.24 4.17 7.75
C ILE A 219 -13.63 4.29 6.35
N LEU A 220 -14.15 5.19 5.53
CA LEU A 220 -13.63 5.48 4.19
C LEU A 220 -12.58 6.59 4.25
N SER A 221 -11.32 6.22 3.98
CA SER A 221 -10.17 7.12 3.99
C SER A 221 -9.69 7.41 2.58
N TYR A 222 -9.76 8.68 2.16
CA TYR A 222 -9.44 9.10 0.81
C TYR A 222 -8.22 10.02 0.76
N ASP A 223 -7.21 9.66 -0.03
CA ASP A 223 -6.08 10.53 -0.38
C ASP A 223 -6.09 10.77 -1.90
N PRO A 224 -6.64 11.90 -2.39
CA PRO A 224 -6.71 12.18 -3.82
C PRO A 224 -5.37 12.06 -4.54
N ASN A 225 -4.24 12.33 -3.86
CA ASN A 225 -2.88 12.15 -4.37
C ASN A 225 -2.71 12.44 -5.88
N LEU A 226 -3.07 13.67 -6.28
CA LEU A 226 -3.21 14.07 -7.69
C LEU A 226 -1.91 13.79 -8.45
N ARG A 227 -2.06 13.14 -9.60
CA ARG A 227 -1.03 12.94 -10.61
C ARG A 227 -1.57 13.46 -11.94
N LEU A 228 -1.51 14.78 -12.12
CA LEU A 228 -2.09 15.46 -13.27
C LEU A 228 -1.72 14.82 -14.64
N PRO A 229 -0.47 14.35 -14.88
CA PRO A 229 -0.12 13.69 -16.14
C PRO A 229 -0.85 12.38 -16.46
N LEU A 230 -1.49 11.75 -15.46
CA LEU A 230 -2.29 10.54 -15.69
C LEU A 230 -3.73 10.85 -16.13
N TRP A 231 -4.20 12.09 -15.92
CA TRP A 231 -5.55 12.49 -16.25
C TRP A 231 -5.61 13.11 -17.66
N PRO A 232 -6.71 12.92 -18.41
CA PRO A 232 -6.87 13.54 -19.73
C PRO A 232 -6.80 15.07 -19.71
N SER A 233 -7.20 15.70 -18.61
CA SER A 233 -7.12 17.15 -18.38
C SER A 233 -7.22 17.47 -16.89
N ALA A 234 -6.89 18.71 -16.52
CA ALA A 234 -7.09 19.20 -15.15
C ALA A 234 -8.57 19.19 -14.74
N ASP A 235 -9.49 19.49 -15.66
CA ASP A 235 -10.93 19.43 -15.40
C ASP A 235 -11.41 17.99 -15.21
N ALA A 236 -10.90 17.04 -16.00
CA ALA A 236 -11.19 15.62 -15.80
C ALA A 236 -10.68 15.15 -14.44
N ALA A 237 -9.48 15.56 -14.04
CA ALA A 237 -8.92 15.28 -12.72
C ALA A 237 -9.80 15.85 -11.60
N ARG A 238 -10.22 17.12 -11.71
CA ARG A 238 -11.10 17.76 -10.73
C ARG A 238 -12.43 17.02 -10.61
N LYS A 239 -13.09 16.74 -11.73
CA LYS A 239 -14.37 16.00 -11.77
C LYS A 239 -14.23 14.61 -11.19
N GLY A 240 -13.20 13.86 -11.58
CA GLY A 240 -12.94 12.52 -11.07
C GLY A 240 -12.69 12.51 -9.56
N ILE A 241 -11.79 13.38 -9.08
CA ILE A 241 -11.45 13.50 -7.67
C ILE A 241 -12.67 13.87 -6.82
N LEU A 242 -13.48 14.82 -7.31
CA LEU A 242 -14.66 15.30 -6.58
C LEU A 242 -15.85 14.34 -6.65
N SER A 243 -15.90 13.43 -7.62
CA SER A 243 -17.04 12.51 -7.81
C SER A 243 -17.34 11.59 -6.63
N ILE A 244 -16.35 11.38 -5.75
CA ILE A 244 -16.46 10.56 -4.54
C ILE A 244 -16.16 11.34 -3.27
N TRP A 245 -16.06 12.67 -3.35
CA TRP A 245 -15.60 13.53 -2.25
C TRP A 245 -16.48 13.39 -1.01
N ASP A 246 -17.79 13.55 -1.19
CA ASP A 246 -18.77 13.51 -0.10
C ASP A 246 -19.10 12.08 0.38
N GLN A 247 -18.43 11.08 -0.20
CA GLN A 247 -18.58 9.68 0.21
C GLN A 247 -17.51 9.29 1.25
N ALA A 248 -16.41 10.03 1.37
CA ALA A 248 -15.32 9.71 2.29
C ALA A 248 -15.56 10.30 3.69
N ASP A 249 -15.20 9.54 4.73
CA ASP A 249 -15.26 10.01 6.12
C ASP A 249 -14.02 10.84 6.49
N VAL A 250 -12.86 10.51 5.92
CA VAL A 250 -11.59 11.18 6.16
C VAL A 250 -10.91 11.48 4.82
N ILE A 251 -10.62 12.75 4.56
CA ILE A 251 -9.94 13.18 3.34
C ILE A 251 -8.60 13.82 3.68
N LYS A 252 -7.51 13.29 3.10
CA LYS A 252 -6.18 13.89 3.18
C LYS A 252 -6.02 14.92 2.06
N VAL A 253 -6.04 16.20 2.40
CA VAL A 253 -5.89 17.30 1.44
C VAL A 253 -4.54 18.01 1.56
N LEU A 254 -3.94 18.31 0.42
CA LEU A 254 -2.86 19.29 0.29
C LEU A 254 -3.47 20.69 0.07
N LYS A 255 -2.75 21.74 0.48
CA LYS A 255 -3.18 23.15 0.36
C LYS A 255 -3.63 23.55 -1.05
N PHE A 256 -3.13 22.88 -2.08
CA PHE A 256 -3.51 23.07 -3.48
C PHE A 256 -4.99 22.76 -3.77
N TYR A 257 -5.60 21.77 -3.09
CA TYR A 257 -7.00 21.40 -3.33
C TYR A 257 -8.02 22.39 -2.75
N ILE A 258 -7.60 23.22 -1.79
CA ILE A 258 -8.50 24.10 -1.02
C ILE A 258 -8.68 25.46 -1.72
N LYS A 259 -7.86 25.77 -2.73
CA LYS A 259 -7.82 27.09 -3.40
C LYS A 259 -8.49 27.13 -4.79
N SER A 260 -9.19 26.08 -5.18
CA SER A 260 -9.78 25.88 -6.52
C SER A 260 -11.24 25.41 -6.42
#